data_AF-A0ABD0RVV5-F1
#
_entry.id   AF-A0ABD0RVV5-F1
#
_cell.length_a   1.000
_cell.length_b   1.000
_cell.length_c   1.000
_cell.angle_alpha   90.00
_cell.angle_beta   90.00
_cell.angle_gamma   90.00
#
_symmetry.space_group_name_H-M   'P 1'
#
loop_
_entity.id
_entity.type
_entity.pdbx_description
1 polymer ?
#
loop_
_entity_poly.entity_id
_entity_poly.type
_entity_poly.pdbx_seq_one_letter_code
_entity_poly.pdbx_strand_id
1 'polypeptide(L)'
;DTISITIEKAISGHAMGSLIIQPGGCGEQNMIGLTMPVIATYYLDKTNQWHTTAVTYITRGYNQQLAYRKNDGSYAAWIIRASSTWLTAYVAKVFAMASNIVHIDQNVVCSALKWLILNKQLPDGVFREDAPVIHGEMT
;
A
#
# COMPACT_ATOMS: atom_id res chain seq x y z
N ASP A 1 25.87 26.85 -7.50
CA ASP A 1 26.34 25.57 -8.08
C ASP A 1 25.15 24.61 -8.17
N THR A 2 24.78 24.18 -9.38
CA THR A 2 23.54 23.41 -9.65
C THR A 2 23.60 22.00 -9.07
N ILE A 3 24.82 21.46 -8.90
CA ILE A 3 25.04 20.11 -8.34
C ILE A 3 24.71 20.11 -6.85
N SER A 4 25.20 21.08 -6.07
CA SER A 4 24.87 21.21 -4.64
C SER A 4 23.37 21.37 -4.40
N ILE A 5 22.67 22.18 -5.21
CA ILE A 5 21.22 22.37 -5.07
C ILE A 5 20.46 21.06 -5.35
N THR A 6 20.89 20.30 -6.36
CA THR A 6 20.28 19.00 -6.69
C THR A 6 20.50 17.99 -5.58
N ILE A 7 21.73 17.93 -5.03
CA ILE A 7 22.08 17.05 -3.91
C ILE A 7 21.28 17.43 -2.66
N GLU A 8 21.23 18.71 -2.30
CA GLU A 8 20.45 19.21 -1.16
C GLU A 8 18.96 18.87 -1.30
N LYS A 9 18.36 19.04 -2.48
CA LYS A 9 16.96 18.64 -2.71
C LYS A 9 16.73 17.14 -2.57
N ALA A 10 17.70 16.31 -2.98
CA ALA A 10 17.59 14.86 -2.85
C ALA A 10 17.70 14.40 -1.38
N ILE A 11 18.54 15.05 -0.56
CA ILE A 11 18.80 14.63 0.84
C ILE A 11 17.96 15.34 1.89
N SER A 12 17.43 16.54 1.60
CA SER A 12 16.67 17.37 2.55
C SER A 12 15.31 16.79 2.95
N GLY A 13 14.89 15.67 2.38
CA GLY A 13 13.61 15.03 2.67
C GLY A 13 12.37 15.83 2.21
N HIS A 14 12.52 17.08 1.81
CA HIS A 14 11.42 17.98 1.46
C HIS A 14 10.56 17.45 0.29
N ALA A 15 11.21 16.90 -0.74
CA ALA A 15 10.53 16.26 -1.86
C ALA A 15 9.80 14.97 -1.48
N MET A 16 10.24 14.28 -0.42
CA MET A 16 9.54 13.09 0.09
C MET A 16 8.38 13.47 1.00
N GLY A 17 8.51 14.57 1.77
CA GLY A 17 7.43 15.10 2.60
C GLY A 17 6.17 15.46 1.82
N SER A 18 6.31 15.94 0.57
CA SER A 18 5.15 16.25 -0.29
C SER A 18 4.36 15.02 -0.75
N LEU A 19 4.92 13.82 -0.60
CA LEU A 19 4.24 12.55 -0.87
C LEU A 19 3.39 12.08 0.32
N ILE A 20 3.48 12.75 1.48
CA ILE A 20 2.64 12.47 2.64
C ILE A 20 1.26 13.08 2.41
N ILE A 21 0.49 12.39 1.58
CA ILE A 21 -0.89 12.74 1.24
C ILE A 21 -1.86 11.84 2.01
N GLN A 22 -3.03 12.38 2.34
CA GLN A 22 -4.04 11.61 3.05
C GLN A 22 -4.70 10.61 2.08
N PRO A 23 -4.80 9.32 2.44
CA PRO A 23 -5.48 8.32 1.63
C PRO A 23 -7.01 8.46 1.68
N GLY A 24 -7.68 7.88 0.68
CA GLY A 24 -9.14 7.78 0.60
C GLY A 24 -9.63 7.24 -0.75
N GLY A 25 -10.95 7.27 -0.95
CA GLY A 25 -11.60 6.72 -2.14
C GLY A 25 -11.91 5.22 -2.01
N CYS A 26 -12.07 4.54 -3.15
CA CYS A 26 -12.29 3.09 -3.18
C CYS A 26 -11.03 2.30 -2.79
N GLY A 27 -11.11 0.97 -2.70
CA GLY A 27 -10.00 0.14 -2.24
C GLY A 27 -8.72 0.27 -3.08
N GLU A 28 -8.82 0.65 -4.36
CA GLU A 28 -7.66 0.93 -5.21
C GLU A 28 -7.10 2.34 -4.96
N GLN A 29 -7.95 3.36 -4.98
CA GLN A 29 -7.57 4.76 -4.74
C GLN A 29 -6.97 4.95 -3.35
N ASN A 30 -7.52 4.27 -2.35
CA ASN A 30 -7.01 4.30 -0.99
C ASN A 30 -5.59 3.73 -0.94
N MET A 31 -5.29 2.70 -1.74
CA MET A 31 -3.93 2.16 -1.85
C MET A 31 -2.97 3.07 -2.60
N ILE A 32 -3.41 3.79 -3.65
CA ILE A 32 -2.60 4.85 -4.29
C ILE A 32 -2.19 5.88 -3.24
N GLY A 33 -3.17 6.38 -2.48
CA GLY A 33 -2.94 7.39 -1.44
C GLY A 33 -2.14 6.88 -0.25
N LEU A 34 -2.25 5.60 0.11
CA LEU A 34 -1.53 5.00 1.25
C LEU A 34 -0.07 4.67 0.91
N THR A 35 0.21 4.27 -0.32
CA THR A 35 1.55 3.83 -0.72
C THR A 35 2.56 4.97 -0.64
N MET A 36 2.13 6.18 -0.98
CA MET A 36 2.97 7.39 -0.98
C MET A 36 3.54 7.73 0.41
N PRO A 37 2.73 7.89 1.48
CA PRO A 37 3.26 8.13 2.82
C PRO A 37 4.05 6.94 3.37
N VAL A 38 3.72 5.67 3.00
CA VAL A 38 4.52 4.49 3.41
C VAL A 38 5.94 4.57 2.84
N ILE A 39 6.08 4.81 1.53
CA ILE A 39 7.40 4.90 0.88
C ILE A 39 8.17 6.12 1.38
N ALA A 40 7.52 7.28 1.47
CA ALA A 40 8.15 8.50 1.97
C ALA A 40 8.67 8.31 3.40
N THR A 41 7.87 7.70 4.27
CA THR A 41 8.28 7.43 5.66
C THR A 41 9.42 6.41 5.71
N TYR A 42 9.36 5.34 4.91
CA TYR A 42 10.44 4.36 4.82
C TYR A 42 11.78 5.00 4.41
N TYR A 43 11.76 5.96 3.48
CA TYR A 43 12.95 6.72 3.08
C TYR A 43 13.42 7.67 4.20
N LEU A 44 12.50 8.47 4.75
CA LEU A 44 12.80 9.50 5.74
C LEU A 44 13.22 8.92 7.10
N ASP A 45 12.80 7.69 7.42
CA ASP A 45 13.20 6.95 8.63
C ASP A 45 14.72 6.76 8.72
N LYS A 46 15.40 6.57 7.58
CA LYS A 46 16.87 6.48 7.54
C LYS A 46 17.59 7.74 8.00
N THR A 47 16.88 8.86 8.05
CA THR A 47 17.43 10.18 8.42
C THR A 47 16.70 10.81 9.60
N ASN A 48 15.76 10.11 10.25
CA ASN A 48 14.89 10.63 11.30
C ASN A 48 14.13 11.93 10.92
N GLN A 49 13.76 12.06 9.64
CA GLN A 49 13.08 13.25 9.10
C GLN A 49 11.57 13.06 8.88
N TRP A 50 10.98 11.97 9.38
CA TRP A 50 9.56 11.70 9.19
C TRP A 50 8.69 12.37 10.25
N HIS A 51 7.48 12.76 9.86
CA HIS A 51 6.55 13.52 10.69
C HIS A 51 5.42 12.63 11.23
N THR A 52 4.89 12.97 12.40
CA THR A 52 3.73 12.32 13.03
C THR A 52 2.48 12.26 12.13
N THR A 53 2.36 13.22 11.20
CA THR A 53 1.33 13.23 10.15
C THR A 53 1.37 11.98 9.27
N ALA A 54 2.56 11.46 8.95
CA ALA A 54 2.69 10.27 8.12
C ALA A 54 2.13 9.03 8.81
N VAL A 55 2.48 8.82 10.09
CA VAL A 55 1.90 7.74 10.92
C VAL A 55 0.38 7.84 10.98
N THR A 56 -0.15 9.06 11.11
CA THR A 56 -1.60 9.30 11.15
C THR A 56 -2.26 8.90 9.83
N TYR A 57 -1.68 9.28 8.69
CA TYR A 57 -2.20 8.94 7.36
C TYR A 57 -2.06 7.46 7.03
N ILE A 58 -0.96 6.82 7.40
CA ILE A 58 -0.76 5.39 7.22
C ILE A 58 -1.78 4.61 8.06
N THR A 59 -1.96 4.98 9.33
CA THR A 59 -2.95 4.35 10.23
C THR A 59 -4.38 4.51 9.68
N ARG A 60 -4.72 5.71 9.19
CA ARG A 60 -6.02 5.96 8.56
C ARG A 60 -6.23 5.12 7.31
N GLY A 61 -5.24 5.09 6.41
CA GLY A 61 -5.32 4.31 5.17
C GLY A 61 -5.43 2.82 5.42
N TYR A 62 -4.71 2.30 6.42
CA TYR A 62 -4.87 0.92 6.88
C TYR A 62 -6.31 0.64 7.32
N ASN A 63 -6.85 1.43 8.26
CA ASN A 63 -8.20 1.25 8.78
C ASN A 63 -9.27 1.35 7.68
N GLN A 64 -9.11 2.30 6.75
CA GLN A 64 -10.02 2.44 5.61
C GLN A 64 -9.93 1.25 4.66
N GLN A 65 -8.73 0.73 4.40
CA GLN A 65 -8.54 -0.39 3.49
C GLN A 65 -9.19 -1.68 4.01
N LEU A 66 -9.31 -1.85 5.33
CA LEU A 66 -10.00 -2.99 5.92
C LEU A 66 -11.48 -3.09 5.50
N ALA A 67 -12.12 -1.98 5.12
CA ALA A 67 -13.49 -1.98 4.60
C ALA A 67 -13.62 -2.69 3.22
N TYR A 68 -12.50 -2.91 2.54
CA TYR A 68 -12.42 -3.58 1.24
C TYR A 68 -11.89 -5.01 1.34
N ARG A 69 -11.59 -5.48 2.55
CA ARG A 69 -11.18 -6.86 2.86
C ARG A 69 -12.41 -7.75 2.98
N LYS A 70 -12.37 -8.91 2.34
CA LYS A 70 -13.40 -9.96 2.47
C LYS A 70 -13.04 -10.98 3.55
N ASN A 71 -14.02 -11.80 3.91
CA ASN A 71 -13.88 -12.83 4.95
C ASN A 71 -12.79 -13.86 4.65
N ASP A 72 -12.49 -14.12 3.37
CA ASP A 72 -11.45 -15.04 2.92
C ASP A 72 -10.04 -14.40 2.90
N GLY A 73 -9.92 -13.12 3.29
CA GLY A 73 -8.66 -12.36 3.29
C GLY A 73 -8.36 -11.61 1.99
N SER A 74 -9.18 -11.79 0.95
CA SER A 74 -9.00 -11.13 -0.34
C SER A 74 -9.52 -9.70 -0.36
N TYR A 75 -9.09 -8.92 -1.36
CA TYR A 75 -9.48 -7.53 -1.53
C TYR A 75 -10.18 -7.27 -2.86
N ALA A 76 -11.07 -6.28 -2.87
CA ALA A 76 -11.76 -5.79 -4.05
C ALA A 76 -11.81 -4.25 -4.04
N ALA A 77 -11.85 -3.60 -5.20
CA ALA A 77 -11.98 -2.14 -5.28
C ALA A 77 -13.24 -1.62 -4.56
N TRP A 78 -14.32 -2.40 -4.58
CA TRP A 78 -15.50 -2.24 -3.73
C TRP A 78 -15.89 -3.60 -3.17
N ILE A 79 -16.37 -3.64 -1.92
CA ILE A 79 -16.64 -4.90 -1.21
C ILE A 79 -17.64 -5.82 -1.94
N ILE A 80 -18.55 -5.23 -2.72
CA ILE A 80 -19.57 -5.93 -3.51
C ILE A 80 -19.03 -6.57 -4.81
N ARG A 81 -17.84 -6.22 -5.27
CA ARG A 81 -17.24 -6.79 -6.50
C ARG A 81 -16.52 -8.09 -6.21
N ALA A 82 -16.22 -8.85 -7.27
CA ALA A 82 -15.28 -9.96 -7.20
C ALA A 82 -13.90 -9.49 -6.70
N SER A 83 -13.17 -10.38 -6.03
CA SER A 83 -11.84 -10.07 -5.50
C SER A 83 -10.82 -10.01 -6.61
N SER A 84 -9.93 -9.01 -6.57
CA SER A 84 -8.82 -8.87 -7.52
C SER A 84 -7.56 -9.50 -6.94
N THR A 85 -6.93 -10.36 -7.73
CA THR A 85 -5.63 -10.95 -7.43
C THR A 85 -4.56 -9.87 -7.29
N TRP A 86 -4.51 -8.94 -8.25
CA TRP A 86 -3.57 -7.83 -8.27
C TRP A 86 -3.72 -6.94 -7.04
N LEU A 87 -4.94 -6.51 -6.71
CA LEU A 87 -5.17 -5.64 -5.56
C LEU A 87 -4.83 -6.34 -4.26
N THR A 88 -5.19 -7.63 -4.12
CA THR A 88 -4.87 -8.42 -2.91
C THR A 88 -3.36 -8.53 -2.72
N ALA A 89 -2.60 -8.79 -3.78
CA ALA A 89 -1.14 -8.83 -3.73
C ALA A 89 -0.53 -7.46 -3.38
N TYR A 90 -1.06 -6.39 -3.97
CA TYR A 90 -0.59 -5.03 -3.72
C TYR A 90 -0.82 -4.59 -2.28
N VAL A 91 -2.01 -4.85 -1.73
CA VAL A 91 -2.33 -4.59 -0.31
C VAL A 91 -1.39 -5.36 0.60
N ALA A 92 -1.20 -6.66 0.37
CA ALA A 92 -0.29 -7.49 1.18
C ALA A 92 1.14 -6.93 1.19
N LYS A 93 1.65 -6.52 0.03
CA LYS A 93 2.98 -5.90 -0.11
C LYS A 93 3.08 -4.60 0.71
N VAL A 94 2.18 -3.66 0.50
CA VAL A 94 2.25 -2.34 1.14
C VAL A 94 2.02 -2.45 2.65
N PHE A 95 1.15 -3.34 3.10
CA PHE A 95 0.93 -3.60 4.53
C PHE A 95 2.14 -4.24 5.20
N ALA A 96 2.81 -5.18 4.53
CA ALA A 96 4.07 -5.75 5.02
C ALA A 96 5.19 -4.69 5.10
N MET A 97 5.19 -3.69 4.22
CA MET A 97 6.12 -2.55 4.33
C MET A 97 5.73 -1.63 5.50
N ALA A 98 4.43 -1.34 5.65
CA ALA A 98 3.90 -0.44 6.68
C ALA A 98 4.01 -1.00 8.10
N SER A 99 4.15 -2.31 8.28
CA SER A 99 4.28 -2.94 9.61
C SER A 99 5.53 -2.51 10.39
N ASN A 100 6.53 -1.96 9.70
CA ASN A 100 7.71 -1.36 10.34
C ASN A 100 7.47 0.08 10.84
N ILE A 101 6.34 0.68 10.49
CA ILE A 101 6.01 2.09 10.77
C ILE A 101 4.82 2.19 11.73
N VAL A 102 3.77 1.41 11.49
CA VAL A 102 2.55 1.37 12.33
C VAL A 102 2.18 -0.08 12.66
N HIS A 103 1.32 -0.28 13.65
CA HIS A 103 0.79 -1.60 13.93
C HIS A 103 -0.14 -2.08 12.80
N ILE A 104 0.23 -3.19 12.18
CA ILE A 104 -0.58 -3.91 11.20
C ILE A 104 -0.85 -5.31 11.78
N ASP A 105 -2.12 -5.73 11.79
CA ASP A 105 -2.46 -7.08 12.25
C ASP A 105 -1.87 -8.11 11.27
N GLN A 106 -1.02 -9.00 11.80
CA GLN A 106 -0.34 -10.04 11.03
C GLN A 106 -1.33 -10.94 10.27
N ASN A 107 -2.51 -11.20 10.83
CA ASN A 107 -3.53 -12.01 10.16
C ASN A 107 -4.04 -11.34 8.87
N VAL A 108 -4.05 -10.01 8.79
CA VAL A 108 -4.46 -9.28 7.58
C VAL A 108 -3.54 -9.60 6.42
N VAL A 109 -2.22 -9.59 6.65
CA VAL A 109 -1.21 -9.92 5.62
C VAL A 109 -1.21 -11.42 5.33
N CYS A 110 -1.16 -12.27 6.37
CA CYS A 110 -1.06 -13.72 6.19
C CYS A 110 -2.27 -14.32 5.48
N SER A 111 -3.49 -13.86 5.78
CA SER A 111 -4.70 -14.35 5.10
C SER A 111 -4.75 -13.93 3.63
N ALA A 112 -4.31 -12.72 3.29
CA ALA A 112 -4.21 -12.26 1.89
C ALA A 112 -3.21 -13.12 1.10
N LEU A 113 -2.03 -13.39 1.66
CA LEU A 113 -1.02 -14.26 1.04
C LEU A 113 -1.51 -15.69 0.89
N LYS A 114 -2.16 -16.24 1.93
CA LYS A 114 -2.76 -17.57 1.88
C LYS A 114 -3.83 -17.66 0.80
N TRP A 115 -4.68 -16.64 0.66
CA TRP A 115 -5.71 -16.60 -0.37
C TRP A 115 -5.10 -16.59 -1.79
N LEU A 116 -4.05 -15.80 -2.02
CA LEU A 116 -3.33 -15.76 -3.31
C LEU A 116 -2.81 -17.14 -3.70
N ILE A 117 -2.10 -17.80 -2.79
CA ILE A 117 -1.48 -19.12 -3.04
C ILE A 117 -2.56 -20.18 -3.28
N LEU A 118 -3.57 -20.24 -2.41
CA LEU A 118 -4.56 -21.32 -2.47
C LEU A 118 -5.58 -21.18 -3.61
N ASN A 119 -5.87 -19.96 -4.06
CA ASN A 119 -6.97 -19.73 -5.00
C ASN A 119 -6.52 -19.18 -6.37
N LYS A 120 -5.34 -18.57 -6.46
CA LYS A 120 -4.93 -17.83 -7.66
C LYS A 120 -3.67 -18.36 -8.32
N GLN A 121 -2.81 -19.07 -7.58
CA GLN A 121 -1.64 -19.73 -8.15
C GLN A 121 -2.03 -21.00 -8.90
N LEU A 122 -1.59 -21.10 -10.15
CA LEU A 122 -1.74 -22.29 -11.00
C LEU A 122 -0.60 -23.28 -10.74
N PRO A 123 -0.73 -24.56 -11.17
CA PRO A 123 0.31 -25.57 -10.96
C PRO A 123 1.68 -25.23 -11.57
N ASP A 124 1.71 -24.38 -12.59
CA ASP A 124 2.92 -23.87 -13.23
C ASP A 124 3.53 -22.64 -12.53
N GLY A 125 2.92 -22.18 -11.43
CA GLY A 125 3.35 -21.05 -10.63
C GLY A 125 2.78 -19.69 -11.05
N VAL A 126 2.04 -19.61 -12.17
CA VAL A 126 1.41 -18.36 -12.63
C VAL A 126 0.25 -17.96 -11.71
N PHE A 127 0.07 -16.67 -11.46
CA PHE A 127 -1.10 -16.15 -10.75
C PHE A 127 -2.13 -15.61 -11.74
N ARG A 128 -3.38 -16.09 -11.66
CA ARG A 128 -4.48 -15.67 -12.53
C ARG A 128 -5.24 -14.49 -11.92
N GLU A 129 -5.57 -13.49 -12.74
CA GLU A 129 -6.53 -12.44 -12.38
C GLU A 129 -7.93 -12.82 -12.87
N ASP A 130 -8.90 -12.74 -11.96
CA ASP A 130 -10.31 -13.06 -12.22
C ASP A 130 -11.19 -11.80 -12.25
N ALA A 131 -10.69 -10.67 -11.75
CA ALA A 131 -11.40 -9.40 -11.73
C ALA A 131 -10.45 -8.25 -12.11
N PRO A 132 -10.76 -7.45 -13.13
CA PRO A 132 -9.85 -6.41 -13.60
C PRO A 132 -9.65 -5.32 -12.53
N VAL A 133 -8.42 -4.82 -12.46
CA VAL A 133 -8.08 -3.55 -11.81
C VAL A 133 -8.81 -2.43 -12.53
N ILE A 134 -9.40 -1.51 -11.77
CA ILE A 134 -10.32 -0.49 -12.33
C ILE A 134 -9.59 0.82 -12.60
N HIS A 135 -8.68 1.20 -11.71
CA HIS A 135 -7.89 2.42 -11.84
C HIS A 135 -6.66 2.15 -12.70
N GLY A 136 -6.63 2.76 -13.88
CA GLY A 136 -5.52 2.61 -14.84
C GLY A 136 -4.20 3.14 -14.30
N GLU A 137 -4.19 4.03 -13.30
CA GLU A 137 -2.97 4.48 -12.63
C GLU A 137 -2.25 3.35 -11.87
N MET A 138 -2.91 2.21 -11.66
CA MET A 138 -2.38 1.05 -10.94
C MET A 138 -1.91 -0.08 -11.89
N THR A 139 -2.11 0.05 -13.20
CA THR A 139 -1.74 -0.94 -14.23
C THR A 139 -0.69 -0.40 -15.17
#